data_AF-A0A7V0TLT2-F1
#
_entry.id   AF-A0A7V0TLT2-F1
#
_cell.length_a   1.000
_cell.length_b   1.000
_cell.length_c   1.000
_cell.angle_alpha   90.00
_cell.angle_beta   90.00
_cell.angle_gamma   90.00
#
_symmetry.space_group_name_H-M   'P 1'
#
loop_
_entity.id
_entity.type
_entity.pdbx_description
1 polymer ?
#
loop_
_entity_poly.entity_id
_entity_poly.type
_entity_poly.pdbx_seq_one_letter_code
_entity_poly.pdbx_strand_id
1 'polypeptide(L)'
;MTVISRDTSIEVLVEKIPASVSYLMKEGIRCIACGEPIWGTLEEAARDKGFDDDTIDRFVRELNELALSPREEKQDPSVRVKKLKDL
;
A
#
# COMPACT_ATOMS: atom_id res chain seq x y z
N MET A 1 -12.25 -13.71 8.26
CA MET A 1 -10.91 -13.43 7.70
C MET A 1 -11.09 -12.67 6.40
N THR A 2 -10.40 -11.54 6.20
CA THR A 2 -10.21 -11.02 4.85
C THR A 2 -8.93 -11.66 4.31
N VAL A 3 -9.04 -12.43 3.23
CA VAL A 3 -7.88 -12.93 2.50
C VAL A 3 -7.47 -11.85 1.51
N ILE A 4 -6.22 -11.40 1.60
CA ILE A 4 -5.64 -10.48 0.62
C ILE A 4 -5.10 -11.31 -0.54
N SER A 5 -5.25 -10.81 -1.76
CA SER A 5 -4.73 -11.42 -2.99
C SER A 5 -4.14 -10.33 -3.89
N ARG A 6 -3.42 -10.73 -4.94
CA ARG A 6 -2.78 -9.81 -5.89
C ARG A 6 -3.76 -8.88 -6.61
N ASP A 7 -5.00 -9.34 -6.79
CA ASP A 7 -6.13 -8.57 -7.35
C ASP A 7 -6.77 -7.61 -6.32
N THR A 8 -6.38 -7.67 -5.04
CA THR A 8 -6.95 -6.77 -4.03
C THR A 8 -6.55 -5.32 -4.33
N SER A 9 -7.55 -4.46 -4.43
CA SER A 9 -7.35 -3.03 -4.67
C SER A 9 -6.61 -2.37 -3.51
N ILE A 10 -5.71 -1.43 -3.84
CA ILE A 10 -4.97 -0.68 -2.83
C ILE A 10 -5.91 0.01 -1.84
N GLU A 11 -7.07 0.51 -2.28
CA GLU A 11 -8.09 1.11 -1.41
C GLU A 11 -8.55 0.16 -0.29
N VAL A 12 -8.83 -1.10 -0.63
CA VAL A 12 -9.21 -2.14 0.32
C VAL A 12 -8.05 -2.46 1.27
N LEU A 13 -6.81 -2.46 0.78
CA LEU A 13 -5.63 -2.64 1.63
C LEU A 13 -5.52 -1.51 2.65
N VAL A 14 -5.69 -0.25 2.25
CA VAL A 14 -5.58 0.89 3.18
C VAL A 14 -6.73 0.88 4.20
N GLU A 15 -7.95 0.55 3.77
CA GLU A 15 -9.11 0.46 4.66
C GLU A 15 -8.98 -0.64 5.71
N LYS A 16 -8.55 -1.84 5.28
CA LYS A 16 -8.49 -3.02 6.15
C LYS A 16 -7.18 -3.16 6.90
N ILE A 17 -6.09 -2.69 6.31
CA ILE A 17 -4.73 -2.83 6.80
C ILE A 17 -4.05 -1.45 6.63
N PRO A 18 -4.31 -0.48 7.50
CA PRO A 18 -3.71 0.86 7.36
C PRO A 18 -2.18 0.84 7.34
N ALA A 19 -1.55 -0.17 7.97
CA ALA A 19 -0.10 -0.41 7.92
C ALA A 19 0.42 -0.81 6.53
N SER A 20 -0.45 -1.26 5.61
CA SER A 20 -0.10 -1.62 4.24
C SER A 20 0.50 -0.44 3.48
N VAL A 21 0.07 0.80 3.75
CA VAL A 21 0.61 2.01 3.12
C VAL A 21 2.11 2.14 3.40
N SER A 22 2.50 2.04 4.67
CA SER A 22 3.91 2.13 5.07
C SER A 22 4.72 0.95 4.55
N TYR A 23 4.15 -0.25 4.53
CA TYR A 23 4.77 -1.44 3.96
C TYR A 23 5.07 -1.26 2.46
N LEU A 24 4.05 -0.92 1.67
CA LEU A 24 4.16 -0.71 0.22
C LEU A 24 5.15 0.42 -0.11
N MET A 25 5.14 1.50 0.67
CA MET A 25 6.13 2.58 0.52
C MET A 25 7.57 2.11 0.76
N LYS A 26 7.81 1.25 1.76
CA LYS A 26 9.15 0.68 2.03
C LYS A 26 9.61 -0.22 0.87
N GLU A 27 8.69 -0.99 0.30
CA GLU A 27 8.97 -1.83 -0.88
C GLU A 27 9.07 -1.01 -2.19
N GLY A 28 8.89 0.31 -2.14
CA GLY A 28 9.02 1.19 -3.32
C GLY A 28 7.75 1.33 -4.16
N ILE A 29 6.63 0.76 -3.72
CA ILE A 29 5.30 0.96 -4.30
C ILE A 29 4.74 2.27 -3.74
N ARG A 30 4.81 3.33 -4.54
CA ARG A 30 4.28 4.65 -4.18
C ARG A 30 2.79 4.72 -4.49
N CYS A 31 1.97 4.72 -3.45
CA CYS A 31 0.51 4.83 -3.56
C CYS A 31 0.01 6.27 -3.85
N ILE A 32 0.90 7.28 -3.80
CA ILE A 32 0.57 8.69 -4.04
C ILE A 32 1.65 9.31 -4.92
N ALA A 33 1.26 9.70 -6.15
CA ALA A 33 2.06 10.55 -7.01
C ALA A 33 1.25 11.79 -7.38
N CYS A 34 1.79 12.98 -7.15
CA CYS A 34 1.26 14.25 -7.67
C CYS A 34 -0.19 14.66 -7.29
N GLY A 35 -0.87 13.97 -6.36
CA GLY A 35 -2.21 14.35 -5.90
C GLY A 35 -3.37 13.60 -6.59
N GLU A 36 -3.07 12.71 -7.54
CA GLU A 36 -4.02 11.74 -8.07
C GLU A 36 -3.65 10.35 -7.53
N PRO A 37 -4.59 9.64 -6.90
CA PRO A 37 -4.31 8.33 -6.38
C PRO A 37 -4.14 7.33 -7.54
N ILE A 38 -3.07 6.55 -7.51
CA ILE A 38 -2.97 5.36 -8.37
C ILE A 38 -3.92 4.33 -7.75
N TRP A 39 -5.16 4.33 -8.21
CA TRP A 39 -6.17 3.34 -7.83
C TRP A 39 -6.12 2.18 -8.82
N GLY A 40 -5.66 1.04 -8.34
CA GLY A 40 -5.54 -0.22 -9.07
C GLY A 40 -5.35 -1.37 -8.09
N THR A 41 -5.05 -2.54 -8.61
CA THR A 41 -4.74 -3.71 -7.77
C THR A 41 -3.30 -3.69 -7.26
N LEU A 42 -3.00 -4.49 -6.22
CA LEU A 42 -1.63 -4.71 -5.76
C LEU A 42 -0.72 -5.18 -6.91
N GLU A 43 -1.23 -6.09 -7.76
CA GLU A 43 -0.51 -6.59 -8.91
C GLU A 43 -0.15 -5.47 -9.88
N GLU A 44 -1.11 -4.63 -10.28
CA GLU A 44 -0.87 -3.53 -11.23
C GLU A 44 0.15 -2.53 -10.68
N ALA A 45 0.00 -2.13 -9.41
CA ALA A 45 0.92 -1.20 -8.76
C ALA A 45 2.35 -1.77 -8.66
N ALA A 46 2.47 -3.08 -8.45
CA ALA A 46 3.75 -3.76 -8.39
C ALA A 46 4.37 -3.95 -9.79
N ARG A 47 3.57 -4.33 -10.79
CA ARG A 47 3.99 -4.49 -12.19
C ARG A 47 4.47 -3.17 -12.80
N ASP A 48 3.82 -2.04 -12.51
CA ASP A 48 4.26 -0.70 -12.92
C ASP A 48 5.68 -0.37 -12.43
N LYS A 49 6.06 -0.93 -11.28
CA LYS A 49 7.40 -0.80 -10.69
C LYS A 49 8.40 -1.85 -11.19
N GLY A 50 7.96 -2.77 -12.04
CA GLY A 50 8.79 -3.83 -12.60
C GLY A 50 8.98 -5.02 -11.66
N PHE A 51 8.10 -5.22 -10.67
CA PHE A 51 8.14 -6.41 -9.83
C PHE A 51 7.60 -7.64 -10.57
N ASP A 52 8.24 -8.78 -10.33
CA ASP A 52 7.85 -10.08 -10.86
C ASP A 52 6.80 -10.77 -9.98
N ASP A 53 6.10 -11.77 -10.53
CA ASP A 53 5.10 -12.58 -9.84
C ASP A 53 5.56 -13.14 -8.50
N ASP A 54 6.81 -13.59 -8.38
CA ASP A 54 7.36 -14.12 -7.11
C ASP A 54 7.40 -13.03 -6.01
N THR A 55 7.78 -11.81 -6.40
CA THR A 55 7.81 -10.66 -5.49
C THR A 55 6.39 -10.21 -5.11
N ILE A 56 5.46 -10.26 -6.06
CA ILE A 56 4.05 -9.94 -5.81
C ILE A 56 3.43 -10.96 -4.84
N ASP A 57 3.75 -12.25 -4.99
CA ASP A 57 3.28 -13.30 -4.08
C ASP A 57 3.83 -13.10 -2.66
N ARG A 58 5.11 -12.70 -2.55
CA ARG A 58 5.70 -12.29 -1.26
C ARG A 58 4.90 -11.16 -0.62
N PHE A 59 4.56 -10.10 -1.36
CA PHE A 59 3.76 -8.99 -0.83
C PHE A 59 2.40 -9.45 -0.33
N VAL A 60 1.71 -10.30 -1.10
CA VAL A 60 0.41 -10.86 -0.69
C VAL A 60 0.55 -11.62 0.62
N ARG A 61 1.58 -12.46 0.77
CA ARG A 61 1.81 -13.21 2.00
C ARG A 61 2.04 -12.28 3.19
N GLU A 62 2.95 -11.32 3.08
CA GLU A 62 3.27 -10.41 4.18
C GLU A 62 2.09 -9.50 4.54
N LEU A 63 1.29 -9.05 3.56
CA LEU A 63 0.06 -8.31 3.83
C LEU A 63 -0.97 -9.15 4.59
N ASN A 64 -1.11 -10.44 4.27
CA ASN A 64 -1.96 -11.34 5.04
C ASN A 64 -1.41 -11.55 6.47
N GLU A 65 -0.09 -11.63 6.65
CA GLU A 65 0.54 -11.71 7.98
C GLU A 65 0.30 -10.44 8.81
N LEU A 66 0.40 -9.26 8.19
CA LEU A 66 0.08 -7.97 8.80
C LEU A 66 -1.41 -7.88 9.22
N ALA A 67 -2.31 -8.45 8.42
CA ALA A 67 -3.74 -8.51 8.75
C ALA A 67 -4.03 -9.39 9.98
N LEU A 68 -3.18 -10.38 10.28
CA LEU A 68 -3.32 -11.29 11.41
C LEU A 68 -2.69 -10.76 12.70
N SER A 69 -1.80 -9.77 12.61
CA SER A 69 -1.02 -9.22 13.74
C SER A 69 -1.30 -7.72 13.97
N PRO A 70 -2.48 -7.34 14.51
CA PRO A 70 -2.89 -5.93 14.63
C PRO A 70 -2.17 -5.10 15.72
N ARG A 71 -0.91 -5.37 16.07
CA ARG A 71 -0.20 -4.61 17.14
C ARG A 71 0.76 -3.56 16.58
N GLU A 72 0.21 -2.34 16.53
CA GLU A 72 0.78 -0.99 16.59
C GLU A 72 2.20 -0.74 16.04
N GLU A 73 2.28 0.01 14.93
CA GLU A 73 3.37 0.96 14.74
C GLU A 73 2.81 2.27 14.17
N LYS A 74 3.26 3.35 14.82
CA LYS A 74 2.73 4.72 14.80
C LYS A 74 2.41 5.20 13.39
N GLN A 75 1.14 5.53 13.16
CA GLN A 75 0.66 6.22 11.98
C GLN A 75 1.53 7.46 11.74
N ASP A 76 2.25 7.46 10.62
CA ASP A 76 3.17 8.55 10.27
C ASP A 76 2.36 9.86 10.15
N PRO A 77 2.60 10.87 11.02
CA PRO A 77 1.85 12.12 11.02
C PRO A 77 2.18 13.03 9.80
N SER A 78 2.93 12.55 8.80
CA SER A 78 3.40 13.34 7.67
C SER A 78 2.55 13.23 6.39
N VAL A 79 1.39 12.55 6.40
CA VAL A 79 0.33 12.84 5.41
C VAL A 79 -0.37 14.17 5.77
N ARG A 80 0.43 15.21 5.99
CA ARG A 80 0.01 16.56 5.62
C ARG A 80 0.23 16.60 4.11
N VAL A 81 -0.86 16.53 3.35
CA VAL A 81 -0.95 17.25 2.07
C VAL A 81 -0.24 18.58 2.32
N LYS A 82 0.95 18.76 1.74
CA LYS A 82 1.62 20.04 1.74
C LYS A 82 0.67 20.95 0.99
N LYS A 83 -0.12 21.72 1.74
CA LYS A 83 -0.84 22.87 1.22
C LYS A 83 0.25 23.80 0.70
N LEU A 84 0.51 23.70 -0.60
CA LEU A 84 1.48 24.53 -1.29
C LEU A 84 0.95 25.97 -1.19
N LYS A 85 1.71 26.78 -0.47
CA LYS A 85 1.61 28.22 -0.44
C LYS A 85 1.97 28.72 -1.83
N ASP A 86 1.03 29.34 -2.55
CA ASP A 86 1.28 30.37 -3.56
C ASP A 86 -0.05 31.14 -3.81
N LEU A 87 -0.03 32.45 -3.48
CA LEU A 87 -1.10 33.47 -3.41
C LEU A 87 -1.85 33.66 -2.07
#